data_AF-A0A529I2Q2-F1
#
_entry.id   AF-A0A529I2Q2-F1
#
_cell.length_a   1.000
_cell.length_b   1.000
_cell.length_c   1.000
_cell.angle_alpha   90.00
_cell.angle_beta   90.00
_cell.angle_gamma   90.00
#
_symmetry.space_group_name_H-M   'P 1'
#
loop_
_entity.id
_entity.type
_entity.pdbx_description
1 polymer ?
#
loop_
_entity_poly.entity_id
_entity_poly.type
_entity_poly.pdbx_seq_one_letter_code
_entity_poly.pdbx_strand_id
1 'polypeptide(L)'
;DKVARLRNAERRRRRYPLPAEHLPPVGKPVATEQYGIVVFNEVSGELVEARDLTASYPNAACANADYIWGRWRSATLSELVRTWPARSPPGAHERSRGWWQPTLPELRVARQNARSMERRKHSRELSRVR
;
A
#
# COMPACT_ATOMS: atom_id res chain seq x y z
N ASP A 1 6.38 -7.59 22.01
CA ASP A 1 5.05 -7.15 21.57
C ASP A 1 4.50 -8.04 20.44
N LYS A 2 3.46 -8.84 20.71
CA LYS A 2 2.95 -9.91 19.81
C LYS A 2 2.23 -9.34 18.59
N VAL A 3 1.45 -8.28 18.79
CA VAL A 3 0.66 -7.62 17.74
C VAL A 3 1.56 -7.00 16.68
N ALA A 4 2.64 -6.34 17.08
CA ALA A 4 3.62 -5.76 16.16
C ALA A 4 4.32 -6.84 15.29
N ARG A 5 4.58 -8.03 15.85
CA ARG A 5 5.15 -9.15 15.10
C ARG A 5 4.16 -9.69 14.06
N LEU A 6 2.89 -9.86 14.43
CA LEU A 6 1.84 -10.31 13.51
C LEU A 6 1.63 -9.30 12.36
N ARG A 7 1.56 -8.00 12.66
CA ARG A 7 1.49 -6.95 11.62
C ARG A 7 2.70 -6.96 10.68
N ASN A 8 3.90 -7.16 11.22
CA ASN A 8 5.11 -7.26 10.40
C ASN A 8 5.14 -8.53 9.56
N ALA A 9 4.68 -9.66 10.10
CA ALA A 9 4.55 -10.91 9.34
C ALA A 9 3.57 -10.74 8.18
N GLU A 10 2.41 -10.13 8.42
CA GLU A 10 1.42 -9.87 7.37
C GLU A 10 1.97 -8.90 6.32
N ARG A 11 2.64 -7.82 6.73
CA ARG A 11 3.31 -6.89 5.80
C ARG A 11 4.35 -7.59 4.91
N ARG A 12 5.06 -8.60 5.41
CA ARG A 12 6.05 -9.37 4.63
C ARG A 12 5.39 -10.23 3.54
N ARG A 13 4.12 -10.61 3.70
CA ARG A 13 3.36 -11.33 2.66
C ARG A 13 3.06 -10.46 1.44
N ARG A 14 3.18 -9.12 1.57
CA ARG A 14 3.00 -8.15 0.48
C ARG A 14 1.69 -8.33 -0.28
N ARG A 15 0.66 -8.73 0.45
CA ARG A 15 -0.72 -8.82 -0.01
C ARG A 15 -1.56 -7.74 0.68
N TYR A 16 -2.65 -7.35 0.04
CA TYR A 16 -3.61 -6.40 0.58
C TYR A 16 -5.00 -6.75 0.01
N PRO A 17 -6.07 -6.71 0.82
CA PRO A 17 -7.41 -7.01 0.35
C PRO A 17 -7.92 -5.87 -0.53
N LEU A 18 -8.46 -6.22 -1.69
CA LEU A 18 -9.02 -5.27 -2.66
C LEU A 18 -10.49 -5.63 -2.90
N PRO A 19 -11.43 -4.66 -2.86
CA PRO A 19 -12.80 -4.94 -3.26
C PRO A 19 -12.83 -5.36 -4.73
N ALA A 20 -13.46 -6.50 -5.04
CA ALA A 20 -13.47 -7.09 -6.38
C ALA A 20 -14.01 -6.11 -7.44
N GLU A 21 -15.01 -5.31 -7.08
CA GLU A 21 -15.66 -4.33 -7.96
C GLU A 21 -14.91 -3.00 -8.09
N HIS A 22 -13.90 -2.76 -7.25
CA HIS A 22 -13.21 -1.48 -7.16
C HIS A 22 -11.69 -1.66 -7.06
N LEU A 23 -11.12 -2.24 -8.11
CA LEU A 23 -9.68 -2.50 -8.18
C LEU A 23 -8.86 -1.21 -8.43
N PRO A 24 -7.68 -1.08 -7.80
CA PRO A 24 -6.76 0.01 -8.06
C PRO A 24 -6.14 -0.11 -9.45
N PRO A 25 -5.71 1.00 -10.06
CA PRO A 25 -4.95 0.95 -11.30
C PRO A 25 -3.61 0.22 -11.08
N VAL A 26 -3.44 -0.91 -11.77
CA VAL A 26 -2.19 -1.69 -11.73
C VAL A 26 -1.02 -0.85 -12.23
N GLY A 27 0.12 -0.96 -11.55
CA GLY A 27 1.35 -0.24 -11.90
C GLY A 27 1.36 1.24 -11.52
N LYS A 28 0.28 1.78 -10.93
CA LYS A 28 0.23 3.17 -10.46
C LYS A 28 0.31 3.26 -8.94
N PRO A 29 1.00 4.28 -8.39
CA PRO A 29 1.01 4.51 -6.95
C PRO A 29 -0.37 4.88 -6.43
N VAL A 30 -0.83 4.16 -5.40
CA VAL A 30 -2.07 4.43 -4.67
C VAL A 30 -1.77 4.47 -3.18
N ALA A 31 -2.50 5.30 -2.46
CA ALA A 31 -2.44 5.35 -1.00
C ALA A 31 -3.34 4.27 -0.41
N THR A 32 -2.88 3.69 0.70
CA THR A 32 -3.60 2.71 1.51
C THR A 32 -3.49 3.10 2.97
N GLU A 33 -4.52 2.79 3.73
CA GLU A 33 -4.57 3.14 5.16
C GLU A 33 -3.43 2.48 5.95
N GLN A 34 -3.10 1.23 5.66
CA GLN A 34 -2.16 0.45 6.48
C GLN A 34 -0.70 0.52 6.02
N TYR A 35 -0.46 0.70 4.72
CA TYR A 35 0.89 0.57 4.14
C TYR A 35 1.40 1.85 3.48
N GLY A 36 0.61 2.94 3.53
CA GLY A 36 0.94 4.20 2.87
C GLY A 36 0.84 4.06 1.35
N ILE A 37 1.74 4.71 0.61
CA ILE A 37 1.73 4.67 -0.85
C ILE A 37 2.45 3.42 -1.37
N VAL A 38 1.69 2.58 -2.07
CA VAL A 38 2.14 1.32 -2.67
C VAL A 38 1.79 1.28 -4.15
N VAL A 39 2.43 0.36 -4.87
CA VAL A 39 2.07 0.03 -6.26
C VAL A 39 1.58 -1.40 -6.28
N PHE A 40 0.34 -1.60 -6.71
CA PHE A 40 -0.20 -2.93 -6.99
C PHE A 40 0.35 -3.43 -8.33
N ASN A 41 0.96 -4.61 -8.33
CA ASN A 41 1.54 -5.22 -9.53
C ASN A 41 0.72 -6.39 -10.05
N GLU A 42 -0.15 -6.97 -9.23
CA GLU A 42 -0.92 -8.16 -9.56
C GLU A 42 -2.18 -8.23 -8.70
N VAL A 43 -3.26 -8.75 -9.27
CA VAL A 43 -4.50 -9.10 -8.58
C VAL A 43 -4.79 -10.56 -8.87
N SER A 44 -4.84 -11.38 -7.83
CA SER A 44 -4.83 -12.86 -7.95
C SER A 44 -6.18 -13.48 -8.29
N GLY A 45 -7.29 -12.76 -8.04
CA GLY A 45 -8.64 -13.32 -8.10
C GLY A 45 -9.01 -14.25 -6.94
N GLU A 46 -8.07 -14.55 -6.03
CA GLU A 46 -8.31 -15.34 -4.82
C GLU A 46 -9.11 -14.52 -3.82
N LEU A 47 -10.25 -15.07 -3.37
CA LEU A 47 -11.09 -14.44 -2.35
C LEU A 47 -10.38 -14.38 -0.99
N VAL A 48 -10.55 -13.24 -0.32
CA VAL A 48 -10.09 -13.01 1.04
C VAL A 48 -11.09 -13.62 2.00
N GLU A 49 -10.64 -14.54 2.84
CA GLU A 49 -11.48 -15.09 3.90
C GLU A 49 -11.86 -14.01 4.92
N ALA A 50 -13.13 -14.01 5.36
CA ALA A 50 -13.65 -13.02 6.31
C ALA A 50 -12.84 -12.92 7.64
N ARG A 51 -12.23 -14.03 8.07
CA ARG A 51 -11.36 -14.06 9.25
C ARG A 51 -10.07 -13.26 9.05
N ASP A 52 -9.47 -13.35 7.87
CA ASP A 52 -8.23 -12.63 7.53
C ASP A 52 -8.50 -11.14 7.40
N LEU A 53 -9.66 -10.78 6.82
CA LEU A 53 -10.11 -9.39 6.68
C LEU A 53 -10.32 -8.73 8.05
N THR A 54 -11.11 -9.34 8.93
CA THR A 54 -11.43 -8.77 10.25
C THR A 54 -10.20 -8.70 11.16
N ALA A 55 -9.31 -9.70 11.10
CA ALA A 55 -8.13 -9.75 11.97
C ALA A 55 -7.00 -8.79 11.55
N SER A 56 -6.78 -8.62 10.24
CA SER A 56 -5.60 -7.91 9.73
C SER A 56 -5.93 -6.56 9.08
N TYR A 57 -7.17 -6.39 8.61
CA TYR A 57 -7.61 -5.25 7.81
C TYR A 57 -9.00 -4.73 8.22
N PRO A 58 -9.21 -4.35 9.50
CA PRO A 58 -10.52 -3.94 10.00
C PRO A 58 -11.12 -2.74 9.25
N ASN A 59 -10.27 -1.88 8.67
CA ASN A 59 -10.69 -0.69 7.92
C ASN A 59 -11.14 -1.00 6.48
N ALA A 60 -10.78 -2.19 5.97
CA ALA A 60 -11.12 -2.62 4.62
C ALA A 60 -12.31 -3.60 4.62
N ALA A 61 -13.09 -3.70 5.69
CA ALA A 61 -14.26 -4.57 5.74
C ALA A 61 -15.54 -3.78 5.42
N CYS A 62 -15.82 -3.49 4.14
CA CYS A 62 -17.18 -3.11 3.76
C CYS A 62 -18.08 -4.36 3.88
N ALA A 63 -19.19 -4.22 4.62
CA ALA A 63 -20.06 -5.33 4.99
C ALA A 63 -20.69 -6.12 3.82
N ASN A 64 -20.61 -5.62 2.58
CA ASN A 64 -21.30 -6.18 1.41
C ASN A 64 -20.41 -6.27 0.15
N ALA A 65 -19.09 -6.36 0.29
CA ALA A 65 -18.18 -6.48 -0.85
C ALA A 65 -17.35 -7.76 -0.76
N ASP A 66 -17.20 -8.45 -1.88
CA ASP A 66 -16.20 -9.49 -2.03
C ASP A 66 -14.82 -8.86 -2.13
N TYR A 67 -13.86 -9.42 -1.39
CA TYR A 67 -12.49 -8.97 -1.40
C TYR A 67 -11.61 -10.03 -2.05
N ILE A 68 -10.66 -9.59 -2.86
CA ILE A 68 -9.64 -10.45 -3.47
C ILE A 68 -8.23 -9.98 -3.10
N TRP A 69 -7.26 -10.88 -3.13
CA TRP A 69 -5.89 -10.53 -2.82
C TRP A 69 -5.21 -9.79 -3.97
N GLY A 70 -4.71 -8.58 -3.69
CA GLY A 70 -3.76 -7.85 -4.51
C GLY A 70 -2.34 -7.97 -3.96
N ARG A 71 -1.35 -8.16 -4.84
CA ARG A 71 0.07 -8.05 -4.46
C ARG A 71 0.58 -6.65 -4.72
N TRP A 72 1.47 -6.21 -3.82
CA TRP A 72 2.00 -4.85 -3.87
C TRP A 72 3.50 -4.80 -3.59
N ARG A 73 4.09 -3.69 -4.03
CA ARG A 73 5.43 -3.27 -3.63
C ARG A 73 5.43 -1.82 -3.19
N SER A 74 6.47 -1.40 -2.50
CA SER A 74 6.69 0.02 -2.25
C SER A 74 6.87 0.76 -3.57
N ALA A 75 6.31 1.97 -3.65
CA ALA A 75 6.56 2.87 -4.77
C ALA A 75 8.02 3.35 -4.75
N THR A 76 8.63 3.45 -5.91
CA THR A 76 9.98 4.02 -6.09
C THR A 76 9.92 5.55 -6.00
N LEU A 77 11.05 6.21 -5.76
CA LEU A 77 11.09 7.67 -5.75
C LEU A 77 10.63 8.25 -7.10
N SER A 78 11.06 7.66 -8.22
CA SER A 78 10.69 8.11 -9.56
C SER A 78 9.18 8.07 -9.79
N GLU A 79 8.52 6.98 -9.40
CA GLU A 79 7.07 6.84 -9.50
C GLU A 79 6.33 7.85 -8.64
N LEU A 80 6.79 8.06 -7.40
CA LEU A 80 6.20 9.03 -6.48
C LEU A 80 6.34 10.47 -6.99
N VAL A 81 7.43 10.81 -7.68
CA VAL A 81 7.64 12.13 -8.28
C VAL A 81 6.71 12.33 -9.49
N ARG A 82 6.52 11.30 -10.31
CA ARG A 82 5.65 11.32 -11.50
C ARG A 82 4.15 11.25 -11.18
N THR A 83 3.79 10.90 -9.95
CA THR A 83 2.39 10.76 -9.53
C THR A 83 1.74 12.12 -9.29
N TRP A 84 0.59 12.33 -9.94
CA TRP A 84 -0.26 13.49 -9.73
C TRP A 84 -1.03 13.38 -8.41
N PRO A 85 -1.05 14.41 -7.57
CA PRO A 85 -1.79 14.39 -6.31
C PRO A 85 -3.30 14.46 -6.55
N ALA A 86 -4.07 13.82 -5.67
CA ALA A 86 -5.49 14.12 -5.52
C ALA A 86 -5.69 15.57 -5.08
N ARG A 87 -6.73 16.23 -5.61
CA ARG A 87 -7.08 17.61 -5.27
C ARG A 87 -7.71 17.74 -3.88
N SER A 88 -8.40 16.69 -3.43
CA SER A 88 -9.10 16.65 -2.16
C SER A 88 -8.65 15.44 -1.34
N PRO A 89 -8.75 15.48 -0.01
CA PRO A 89 -8.56 14.32 0.85
C PRO A 89 -9.55 13.20 0.52
N PRO A 90 -9.21 11.93 0.82
CA PRO A 90 -10.08 10.80 0.53
C PRO A 90 -11.38 10.88 1.33
N GLY A 91 -12.50 10.74 0.62
CA GLY A 91 -13.84 10.70 1.22
C GLY A 91 -14.14 9.36 1.91
N ALA A 92 -15.30 9.27 2.55
CA ALA A 92 -15.71 8.06 3.29
C ALA A 92 -15.71 6.80 2.41
N HIS A 93 -16.20 6.90 1.18
CA HIS A 93 -16.24 5.78 0.23
C HIS A 93 -14.84 5.32 -0.20
N GLU A 94 -13.90 6.25 -0.42
CA GLU A 94 -12.54 5.89 -0.81
C GLU A 94 -11.76 5.24 0.34
N ARG A 95 -12.01 5.71 1.56
CA ARG A 95 -11.47 5.08 2.78
C ARG A 95 -12.06 3.69 2.99
N SER A 96 -13.37 3.51 2.80
CA SER A 96 -14.01 2.20 2.95
C SER A 96 -13.59 1.21 1.86
N ARG A 97 -13.30 1.70 0.64
CA ARG A 97 -12.67 0.93 -0.45
C ARG A 97 -11.25 0.47 -0.09
N GLY A 98 -10.58 1.14 0.85
CA GLY A 98 -9.25 0.77 1.35
C GLY A 98 -8.07 1.36 0.55
N TRP A 99 -8.33 2.00 -0.59
CA TRP A 99 -7.30 2.68 -1.37
C TRP A 99 -7.82 3.94 -2.07
N TRP A 100 -6.93 4.90 -2.31
CA TRP A 100 -7.24 6.18 -2.96
C TRP A 100 -6.06 6.74 -3.75
N GLN A 101 -6.33 7.75 -4.58
CA GLN A 101 -5.27 8.52 -5.21
C GLN A 101 -4.53 9.34 -4.13
N PRO A 102 -3.19 9.25 -4.05
CA PRO A 102 -2.45 9.92 -2.99
C PRO A 102 -2.63 11.44 -3.01
N THR A 103 -2.78 12.04 -1.83
CA THR A 103 -2.78 13.48 -1.64
C THR A 103 -1.35 14.04 -1.67
N LEU A 104 -1.22 15.35 -1.88
CA LEU A 104 0.10 16.01 -1.87
C LEU A 104 0.85 15.84 -0.53
N PRO A 105 0.21 15.96 0.65
CA PRO A 105 0.88 15.69 1.93
C PRO A 105 1.41 14.25 2.04
N GLU A 106 0.63 13.24 1.64
CA GLU A 106 1.06 11.84 1.65
C GLU A 106 2.25 11.62 0.70
N LEU A 107 2.20 12.22 -0.49
CA LEU A 107 3.30 12.15 -1.46
C LEU A 107 4.58 12.78 -0.93
N ARG A 108 4.50 13.91 -0.21
CA ARG A 108 5.68 14.55 0.39
C ARG A 108 6.38 13.62 1.37
N VAL A 109 5.62 13.00 2.28
CA VAL A 109 6.15 12.04 3.26
C VAL A 109 6.74 10.81 2.57
N ALA A 110 6.03 10.24 1.59
CA ALA A 110 6.51 9.08 0.85
C ALA A 110 7.80 9.36 0.07
N ARG A 111 7.89 10.52 -0.59
CA ARG A 111 9.11 10.95 -1.32
C ARG A 111 10.29 11.13 -0.38
N GLN A 112 10.08 11.74 0.80
CA GLN A 112 11.13 11.89 1.80
C GLN A 112 11.65 10.53 2.29
N ASN A 113 10.74 9.59 2.58
CA ASN A 113 11.08 8.24 3.00
C ASN A 113 11.82 7.47 1.89
N ALA A 114 11.34 7.55 0.65
CA ALA A 114 11.99 6.90 -0.49
C ALA A 114 13.43 7.42 -0.71
N ARG A 115 13.65 8.74 -0.67
CA ARG A 115 15.00 9.35 -0.73
C ARG A 115 15.90 8.85 0.38
N SER A 116 15.38 8.75 1.61
CA SER A 116 16.15 8.23 2.75
C SER A 116 16.57 6.77 2.53
N MET A 117 15.65 5.94 2.03
CA MET A 117 15.91 4.53 1.74
C MET A 117 16.92 4.34 0.59
N GLU A 118 16.82 5.12 -0.48
CA GLU A 118 17.79 5.09 -1.59
C GLU A 118 19.19 5.48 -1.12
N ARG A 119 19.32 6.54 -0.30
CA ARG A 119 20.62 6.93 0.30
C ARG A 119 21.22 5.81 1.15
N ARG A 120 20.41 5.17 2.00
CA ARG A 120 20.86 4.04 2.83
C ARG A 120 21.29 2.84 1.97
N LYS A 121 20.56 2.55 0.89
CA LYS A 121 20.91 1.46 -0.03
C LYS A 121 22.25 1.73 -0.71
N HIS A 122 22.44 2.94 -1.23
CA HIS A 122 23.69 3.35 -1.88
C HIS A 122 24.89 3.29 -0.92
N SER A 123 24.72 3.77 0.32
CA SER A 123 25.77 3.69 1.34
C SER A 123 26.17 2.24 1.67
N ARG A 124 25.20 1.32 1.77
CA ARG A 124 25.47 -0.11 2.00
C ARG A 124 26.15 -0.80 0.82
N GLU A 125 25.85 -0.35 -0.40
CA GLU A 125 26.46 -0.89 -1.61
C GLU A 125 27.92 -0.46 -1.70
N LEU A 126 28.21 0.82 -1.48
CA LEU A 126 29.57 1.34 -1.39
C LEU A 126 30.40 0.65 -0.30
N SER A 127 29.79 0.31 0.85
CA SER A 127 30.50 -0.39 1.93
C SER A 127 30.74 -1.88 1.67
N ARG A 128 30.06 -2.50 0.69
CA ARG A 128 30.26 -3.91 0.33
C ARG A 128 31.33 -4.10 -0.75
N VAL A 129 31.68 -3.02 -1.45
CA VAL A 129 32.68 -3.00 -2.55
C VAL A 129 34.07 -2.60 -2.03
N ARG A 130 34.15 -2.01 -0.83
CA ARG A 130 35.39 -1.85 -0.07
C ARG A 130 35.72 -3.11 0.72
#